data_AF-A0A7Y5SM52-F1
#
_entry.id   AF-A0A7Y5SM52-F1
#
_cell.length_a   1.000
_cell.length_b   1.000
_cell.length_c   1.000
_cell.angle_alpha   90.00
_cell.angle_beta   90.00
_cell.angle_gamma   90.00
#
_symmetry.space_group_name_H-M   'P 1'
#
loop_
_entity.id
_entity.type
_entity.pdbx_description
1 polymer ?
#
loop_
_entity_poly.entity_id
_entity_poly.type
_entity_poly.pdbx_seq_one_letter_code
_entity_poly.pdbx_strand_id
1 'polypeptide(L)'
;MHDQARPVTIGRNGRVAFNEPFGSRDSRTRLSTLDPLTRKIAAGDFFHEDHVPLHALTVGLGAVLEAREIILLAFGENHARVVRDAVEGPMVDRVPASLLREHSNASVLLDEAAAADLTGIATPWLLGNVDWTDARIKQAVLWLCQQTGKALLKLDADDFLRFHGPAQRVAHRVFKWMMDTIEYHPAGRTPQRVLCFSPHSDDDVISMGGTMIRVVEDQHELHVAYMSSGNIAVFDHDVQRLADLMTELNRRFEIDVSKTPDLETHVLKALAEKRPGDADNEAVLRIKALIRWSEAKAAAMVCGCKEDRLHFLDLPFYRTGTVAKRAAAEVRFGAGLAADCDSGCTVVQLANAPSVLAVRKET
;
A
#
# COMPACT_ATOMS: atom_id res chain seq x y z
N MET A 1 -2.95 42.30 9.23
CA MET A 1 -3.21 40.87 9.00
C MET A 1 -1.90 40.06 9.04
N HIS A 2 -0.96 40.42 9.93
CA HIS A 2 0.47 40.06 9.86
C HIS A 2 0.96 39.20 11.03
N ASP A 3 0.09 38.41 11.65
CA ASP A 3 0.37 37.83 12.97
C ASP A 3 0.18 36.31 13.08
N GLN A 4 0.34 35.57 11.97
CA GLN A 4 0.13 34.13 11.98
C GLN A 4 1.36 33.39 11.48
N ALA A 5 1.76 32.38 12.25
CA ALA A 5 2.71 31.36 11.82
C ALA A 5 2.33 30.85 10.43
N ARG A 6 3.35 30.58 9.59
CA ARG A 6 3.11 30.02 8.26
C ARG A 6 3.28 28.50 8.31
N PRO A 7 2.19 27.73 8.34
CA PRO A 7 2.26 26.30 8.15
C PRO A 7 2.66 26.03 6.70
N VAL A 8 3.66 25.18 6.53
CA VAL A 8 4.13 24.69 5.24
C VAL A 8 4.30 23.18 5.32
N THR A 9 4.15 22.50 4.19
CA THR A 9 4.36 21.05 4.09
C THR A 9 5.62 20.76 3.28
N ILE A 10 6.24 19.62 3.54
CA ILE A 10 7.34 19.08 2.73
C ILE A 10 6.81 18.07 1.72
N GLY A 11 7.22 18.19 0.46
CA GLY A 11 6.98 17.13 -0.53
C GLY A 11 8.02 16.02 -0.43
N ARG A 12 7.75 14.87 -1.05
CA ARG A 12 8.68 13.71 -1.07
C ARG A 12 10.06 14.00 -1.68
N ASN A 13 10.19 15.06 -2.47
CA ASN A 13 11.44 15.57 -3.03
C ASN A 13 12.07 16.73 -2.24
N GLY A 14 11.49 17.12 -1.10
CA GLY A 14 12.03 18.15 -0.22
C GLY A 14 11.55 19.56 -0.54
N ARG A 15 10.65 19.71 -1.52
CA ARG A 15 10.04 21.00 -1.85
C ARG A 15 9.19 21.55 -0.71
N VAL A 16 9.08 22.87 -0.68
CA VAL A 16 8.15 23.62 0.17
C VAL A 16 7.23 24.42 -0.73
N ALA A 17 5.91 24.24 -0.61
CA ALA A 17 4.95 24.64 -1.64
C ALA A 17 5.36 24.05 -3.02
N PHE A 18 5.48 24.85 -4.08
CA PHE A 18 6.06 24.40 -5.36
C PHE A 18 7.48 24.97 -5.60
N ASN A 19 8.23 25.24 -4.53
CA ASN A 19 9.67 25.48 -4.65
C ASN A 19 10.36 24.12 -4.82
N GLU A 20 10.39 23.65 -6.07
CA GLU A 20 11.03 22.40 -6.46
C GLU A 20 12.56 22.45 -6.25
N PRO A 21 13.24 21.28 -6.18
CA PRO A 21 14.69 21.20 -6.06
C PRO A 21 15.45 22.08 -7.07
N PHE A 22 16.62 22.57 -6.66
CA PHE A 22 17.48 23.47 -7.45
C PHE A 22 16.86 24.86 -7.71
N GLY A 23 15.83 25.22 -6.92
CA GLY A 23 15.24 26.54 -6.92
C GLY A 23 16.11 27.58 -6.20
N SER A 24 15.90 28.85 -6.54
CA SER A 24 16.60 29.95 -5.86
C SER A 24 16.08 30.16 -4.44
N ARG A 25 17.02 30.27 -3.48
CA ARG A 25 16.76 30.62 -2.08
C ARG A 25 16.03 31.96 -1.94
N ASP A 26 16.44 32.98 -2.69
CA ASP A 26 15.86 34.34 -2.64
C ASP A 26 14.63 34.52 -3.53
N SER A 27 14.06 33.41 -4.00
CA SER A 27 12.92 33.46 -4.92
C SER A 27 11.71 34.17 -4.30
N ARG A 28 11.04 34.95 -5.14
CA ARG A 28 9.73 35.56 -4.88
C ARG A 28 8.62 34.74 -5.53
N THR A 29 7.38 35.21 -5.40
CA THR A 29 6.24 34.60 -6.08
C THR A 29 6.51 34.50 -7.57
N ARG A 30 6.44 33.29 -8.13
CA ARG A 30 6.80 33.01 -9.52
C ARG A 30 6.02 31.84 -10.08
N LEU A 31 6.09 31.68 -11.39
CA LEU A 31 5.76 30.43 -12.06
C LEU A 31 6.90 29.43 -11.84
N SER A 32 6.57 28.23 -11.36
CA SER A 32 7.52 27.13 -11.11
C SER A 32 7.15 25.94 -12.00
N THR A 33 8.14 25.36 -12.67
CA THR A 33 7.98 24.10 -13.40
C THR A 33 7.94 22.95 -12.40
N LEU A 34 6.93 22.08 -12.53
CA LEU A 34 6.74 20.96 -11.60
C LEU A 34 7.76 19.85 -11.86
N ASP A 35 8.32 19.34 -10.77
CA ASP A 35 9.21 18.17 -10.81
C ASP A 35 8.44 16.92 -11.30
N PRO A 36 9.06 16.00 -12.05
CA PRO A 36 8.40 14.77 -12.49
C PRO A 36 7.82 13.95 -11.34
N LEU A 37 8.47 13.90 -10.16
CA LEU A 37 7.93 13.19 -9.00
C LEU A 37 6.66 13.87 -8.48
N THR A 38 6.64 15.20 -8.46
CA THR A 38 5.44 15.98 -8.11
C THR A 38 4.29 15.64 -9.04
N ARG A 39 4.54 15.61 -10.37
CA ARG A 39 3.51 15.29 -11.36
C ARG A 39 2.99 13.86 -11.19
N LYS A 40 3.89 12.91 -11.01
CA LYS A 40 3.54 11.49 -10.79
C LYS A 40 2.68 11.28 -9.54
N ILE A 41 2.98 11.97 -8.43
CA ILE A 41 2.19 11.88 -7.21
C ILE A 41 0.78 12.46 -7.41
N ALA A 42 0.67 13.58 -8.13
CA ALA A 42 -0.60 14.23 -8.41
C ALA A 42 -1.43 13.51 -9.50
N ALA A 43 -0.85 12.57 -10.26
CA ALA A 43 -1.51 11.93 -11.40
C ALA A 43 -2.88 11.33 -11.07
N GLY A 44 -3.04 10.78 -9.85
CA GLY A 44 -4.32 10.24 -9.38
C GLY A 44 -5.44 11.28 -9.35
N ASP A 45 -5.14 12.53 -9.01
CA ASP A 45 -6.11 13.63 -8.95
C ASP A 45 -6.51 14.14 -10.34
N PHE A 46 -5.68 13.86 -11.36
CA PHE A 46 -5.87 14.31 -12.74
C PHE A 46 -6.20 13.16 -13.71
N PHE A 47 -6.50 11.96 -13.20
CA PHE A 47 -6.82 10.75 -13.96
C PHE A 47 -5.71 10.23 -14.90
N HIS A 48 -4.57 10.93 -15.01
CA HIS A 48 -3.35 10.51 -15.70
C HIS A 48 -2.23 11.55 -15.44
N GLU A 49 -0.95 11.15 -15.56
CA GLU A 49 0.18 12.09 -15.41
C GLU A 49 0.21 13.17 -16.50
N ASP A 50 -0.19 12.84 -17.73
CA ASP A 50 -0.22 13.77 -18.87
C ASP A 50 -1.23 14.91 -18.69
N HIS A 51 -2.24 14.71 -17.84
CA HIS A 51 -3.22 15.73 -17.50
C HIS A 51 -2.75 16.65 -16.36
N VAL A 52 -1.66 16.30 -15.67
CA VAL A 52 -1.11 17.14 -14.60
C VAL A 52 -0.40 18.35 -15.22
N PRO A 53 -0.76 19.59 -14.83
CA PRO A 53 -0.12 20.79 -15.34
C PRO A 53 1.41 20.75 -15.22
N LEU A 54 2.11 21.31 -16.22
CA LEU A 54 3.57 21.39 -16.20
C LEU A 54 4.09 22.49 -15.25
N HIS A 55 3.24 23.45 -14.90
CA HIS A 55 3.63 24.63 -14.13
C HIS A 55 2.61 24.96 -13.04
N ALA A 56 3.07 25.55 -11.95
CA ALA A 56 2.24 26.12 -10.90
C ALA A 56 2.74 27.51 -10.49
N LEU A 57 1.82 28.39 -10.08
CA LEU A 57 2.17 29.62 -9.39
C LEU A 57 2.45 29.31 -7.92
N THR A 58 3.58 29.78 -7.40
CA THR A 58 4.00 29.50 -6.02
C THR A 58 4.57 30.73 -5.35
N VAL A 59 4.36 30.83 -4.04
CA VAL A 59 5.14 31.71 -3.19
C VAL A 59 6.59 31.22 -3.22
N GLY A 60 7.54 32.14 -3.40
CA GLY A 60 8.96 31.81 -3.44
C GLY A 60 9.54 31.53 -2.05
N LEU A 61 10.65 30.81 -2.00
CA LEU A 61 11.26 30.38 -0.75
C LEU A 61 11.74 31.58 0.10
N GLY A 62 12.25 32.64 -0.54
CA GLY A 62 12.66 33.85 0.16
C GLY A 62 11.47 34.53 0.86
N ALA A 63 10.31 34.56 0.20
CA ALA A 63 9.08 35.06 0.80
C ALA A 63 8.56 34.17 1.94
N VAL A 64 8.82 32.85 1.91
CA VAL A 64 8.53 31.93 3.03
C VAL A 64 9.46 32.20 4.21
N LEU A 65 10.76 32.41 3.96
CA LEU A 65 11.78 32.72 4.96
C LEU A 65 11.60 34.10 5.62
N GLU A 66 10.80 34.99 5.05
CA GLU A 66 10.42 36.27 5.65
C GLU A 66 9.23 36.18 6.63
N ALA A 67 8.66 34.99 6.82
CA ALA A 67 7.62 34.79 7.83
C ALA A 67 8.14 35.11 9.24
N ARG A 68 7.24 35.45 10.18
CA ARG A 68 7.62 35.63 11.60
C ARG A 68 7.91 34.28 12.28
N GLU A 69 7.21 33.24 11.84
CA GLU A 69 7.28 31.88 12.36
C GLU A 69 6.95 30.91 11.21
N ILE A 70 7.70 29.82 11.13
CA ILE A 70 7.51 28.77 10.14
C ILE A 70 7.20 27.47 10.88
N ILE A 71 6.15 26.80 10.46
CA ILE A 71 5.78 25.48 10.97
C ILE A 71 5.82 24.49 9.81
N LEU A 72 6.83 23.62 9.79
CA LEU A 72 6.95 22.57 8.79
C LEU A 72 6.20 21.32 9.25
N LEU A 73 5.28 20.83 8.41
CA LEU A 73 4.46 19.65 8.68
C LEU A 73 4.83 18.50 7.74
N ALA A 74 4.97 17.29 8.28
CA ALA A 74 5.13 16.07 7.48
C ALA A 74 4.47 14.87 8.18
N PHE A 75 3.82 14.00 7.39
CA PHE A 75 3.10 12.84 7.90
C PHE A 75 3.33 11.61 7.02
N GLY A 76 3.45 10.45 7.65
CA GLY A 76 3.63 9.16 6.98
C GLY A 76 5.07 8.86 6.56
N GLU A 77 5.36 7.56 6.47
CA GLU A 77 6.69 6.99 6.21
C GLU A 77 7.32 7.50 4.91
N ASN A 78 6.51 7.83 3.90
CA ASN A 78 6.97 8.38 2.62
C ASN A 78 7.76 9.70 2.75
N HIS A 79 7.69 10.37 3.90
CA HIS A 79 8.43 11.59 4.20
C HIS A 79 9.66 11.37 5.10
N ALA A 80 9.84 10.19 5.69
CA ALA A 80 10.89 9.95 6.70
C ALA A 80 12.28 10.37 6.23
N ARG A 81 12.70 9.83 5.09
CA ARG A 81 14.00 10.14 4.49
C ARG A 81 14.20 11.63 4.21
N VAL A 82 13.20 12.27 3.61
CA VAL A 82 13.33 13.66 3.17
C VAL A 82 13.27 14.64 4.34
N VAL A 83 12.53 14.29 5.39
CA VAL A 83 12.53 15.00 6.67
C VAL A 83 13.92 14.93 7.32
N ARG A 84 14.52 13.74 7.38
CA ARG A 84 15.91 13.59 7.85
C ARG A 84 16.88 14.44 7.03
N ASP A 85 16.79 14.36 5.70
CA ASP A 85 17.67 15.13 4.82
C ASP A 85 17.46 16.67 5.00
N ALA A 86 16.24 17.12 5.30
CA ALA A 86 15.93 18.52 5.58
C ALA A 86 16.43 18.99 6.96
N VAL A 87 16.26 18.17 8.00
CA VAL A 87 16.54 18.54 9.40
C VAL A 87 17.99 18.30 9.79
N GLU A 88 18.58 17.18 9.35
CA GLU A 88 19.91 16.72 9.77
C GLU A 88 20.95 16.81 8.64
N GLY A 89 20.50 16.84 7.38
CA GLY A 89 21.36 16.95 6.21
C GLY A 89 21.95 18.35 5.97
N PRO A 90 22.78 18.50 4.92
CA PRO A 90 23.33 19.80 4.53
C PRO A 90 22.22 20.72 4.01
N MET A 91 22.35 22.02 4.32
CA MET A 91 21.44 23.06 3.79
C MET A 91 21.76 23.34 2.32
N VAL A 92 21.01 22.71 1.41
CA VAL A 92 21.24 22.77 -0.04
C VAL A 92 19.93 22.97 -0.81
N ASP A 93 20.01 23.63 -1.96
CA ASP A 93 18.88 23.90 -2.87
C ASP A 93 18.23 22.63 -3.44
N ARG A 94 18.96 21.50 -3.49
CA ARG A 94 18.41 20.18 -3.81
C ARG A 94 17.30 19.76 -2.84
N VAL A 95 17.34 20.22 -1.59
CA VAL A 95 16.32 19.97 -0.56
C VAL A 95 15.85 21.32 -0.02
N PRO A 96 14.94 22.03 -0.72
CA PRO A 96 14.52 23.38 -0.34
C PRO A 96 14.06 23.52 1.12
N ALA A 97 13.42 22.49 1.69
CA ALA A 97 13.03 22.46 3.09
C ALA A 97 14.21 22.55 4.07
N SER A 98 15.42 22.12 3.67
CA SER A 98 16.62 22.25 4.51
C SER A 98 17.00 23.71 4.77
N LEU A 99 16.69 24.61 3.85
CA LEU A 99 16.96 26.04 3.97
C LEU A 99 16.05 26.73 5.00
N LEU A 100 14.96 26.08 5.44
CA LEU A 100 14.13 26.60 6.53
C LEU A 100 14.90 26.67 7.87
N ARG A 101 16.00 25.92 8.00
CA ARG A 101 16.90 25.99 9.17
C ARG A 101 17.66 27.32 9.29
N GLU A 102 17.70 28.13 8.23
CA GLU A 102 18.20 29.51 8.30
C GLU A 102 17.27 30.43 9.10
N HIS A 103 16.00 30.06 9.21
CA HIS A 103 15.00 30.86 9.89
C HIS A 103 15.11 30.73 11.40
N SER A 104 15.23 31.87 12.10
CA SER A 104 15.42 31.90 13.56
C SER A 104 14.26 31.32 14.38
N ASN A 105 13.07 31.22 13.79
CA ASN A 105 11.86 30.71 14.44
C ASN A 105 11.12 29.70 13.54
N ALA A 106 11.75 28.54 13.34
CA ALA A 106 11.17 27.43 12.57
C ALA A 106 10.98 26.21 13.46
N SER A 107 9.79 25.62 13.41
CA SER A 107 9.43 24.38 14.10
C SER A 107 9.03 23.30 13.10
N VAL A 108 9.28 22.04 13.43
CA VAL A 108 8.90 20.88 12.61
C VAL A 108 7.95 20.00 13.42
N LEU A 109 6.76 19.72 12.91
CA LEU A 109 5.81 18.78 13.49
C LEU A 109 5.66 17.56 12.59
N LEU A 110 5.88 16.39 13.19
CA LEU A 110 5.96 15.10 12.53
C LEU A 110 5.08 14.10 13.27
N ASP A 111 4.52 13.13 12.54
CA ASP A 111 4.10 11.86 13.15
C ASP A 111 5.31 10.91 13.33
N GLU A 112 5.11 9.82 14.07
CA GLU A 112 6.16 8.82 14.31
C GLU A 112 6.72 8.25 13.00
N ALA A 113 5.87 8.05 11.99
CA ALA A 113 6.26 7.50 10.71
C ALA A 113 7.16 8.46 9.91
N ALA A 114 6.86 9.76 9.86
CA ALA A 114 7.72 10.75 9.20
C ALA A 114 8.99 11.09 10.01
N ALA A 115 9.01 10.79 11.31
CA ALA A 115 10.19 10.94 12.17
C ALA A 115 11.11 9.72 12.17
N ALA A 116 10.69 8.58 11.57
CA ALA A 116 11.32 7.28 11.72
C ALA A 116 12.81 7.24 11.34
N ASP A 117 13.23 8.07 10.37
CA ASP A 117 14.61 8.12 9.88
C ASP A 117 15.50 9.14 10.62
N LEU A 118 14.95 9.98 11.50
CA LEU A 118 15.76 10.94 12.27
C LEU A 118 16.75 10.19 13.14
N THR A 119 17.99 10.69 13.23
CA THR A 119 19.06 10.04 14.01
C THR A 119 18.63 9.82 15.46
N GLY A 120 17.90 10.78 16.06
CA GLY A 120 17.37 10.69 17.41
C GLY A 120 16.24 9.67 17.62
N ILE A 121 15.66 9.13 16.55
CA ILE A 121 14.61 8.10 16.59
C ILE A 121 15.16 6.76 16.11
N ALA A 122 15.78 6.74 14.93
CA ALA A 122 16.34 5.54 14.30
C ALA A 122 17.54 4.97 15.05
N THR A 123 18.42 5.85 15.56
CA THR A 123 19.73 5.48 16.11
C THR A 123 20.13 6.33 17.33
N PRO A 124 19.26 6.49 18.35
CA PRO A 124 19.49 7.41 19.47
C PRO A 124 20.76 7.07 20.27
N TRP A 125 21.21 5.82 20.25
CA TRP A 125 22.46 5.37 20.87
C TRP A 125 23.73 5.99 20.26
N LEU A 126 23.63 6.61 19.07
CA LEU A 126 24.74 7.37 18.47
C LEU A 126 24.88 8.77 19.09
N LEU A 127 23.79 9.32 19.64
CA LEU A 127 23.77 10.67 20.22
C LEU A 127 24.13 10.68 21.70
N GLY A 128 23.85 9.59 22.42
CA GLY A 128 24.16 9.49 23.84
C GLY A 128 23.59 8.25 24.51
N ASN A 129 23.42 8.34 25.83
CA ASN A 129 22.88 7.26 26.63
C ASN A 129 21.38 7.06 26.35
N VAL A 130 20.98 5.80 26.23
CA VAL A 130 19.59 5.39 25.98
C VAL A 130 19.21 4.24 26.90
N ASP A 131 17.93 4.13 27.23
CA ASP A 131 17.42 2.97 27.96
C ASP A 131 17.36 1.74 27.04
N TRP A 132 18.15 0.71 27.33
CA TRP A 132 18.23 -0.47 26.48
C TRP A 132 17.04 -1.42 26.72
N THR A 133 15.93 -1.16 26.04
CA THR A 133 14.79 -2.09 25.94
C THR A 133 15.06 -3.19 24.93
N ASP A 134 14.33 -4.31 25.01
CA ASP A 134 14.47 -5.43 24.06
C ASP A 134 14.22 -5.00 22.60
N ALA A 135 13.25 -4.11 22.37
CA ALA A 135 13.00 -3.52 21.05
C ALA A 135 14.19 -2.70 20.55
N ARG A 136 14.78 -1.86 21.42
CA ARG A 136 15.92 -1.01 21.08
C ARG A 136 17.20 -1.81 20.83
N ILE A 137 17.42 -2.87 21.61
CA ILE A 137 18.52 -3.84 21.38
C ILE A 137 18.34 -4.49 20.00
N LYS A 138 17.14 -4.96 19.67
CA LYS A 138 16.84 -5.55 18.35
C LYS A 138 17.13 -4.56 17.22
N GLN A 139 16.64 -3.33 17.31
CA GLN A 139 16.90 -2.27 16.31
C GLN A 139 18.39 -2.00 16.14
N ALA A 140 19.13 -1.81 17.24
CA ALA A 140 20.55 -1.49 17.19
C ALA A 140 21.40 -2.60 16.56
N VAL A 141 21.10 -3.86 16.86
CA VAL A 141 21.83 -5.00 16.30
C VAL A 141 21.51 -5.18 14.81
N LEU A 142 20.26 -4.97 14.40
CA LEU A 142 19.89 -5.00 12.98
C LEU A 142 20.56 -3.87 12.19
N TRP A 143 20.61 -2.67 12.78
CA TRP A 143 21.38 -1.55 12.22
C TRP A 143 22.86 -1.91 12.08
N LEU A 144 23.47 -2.54 13.09
CA LEU A 144 24.87 -2.97 13.05
C LEU A 144 25.14 -4.01 11.95
N CYS A 145 24.21 -4.95 11.73
CA CYS A 145 24.28 -5.88 10.60
C CYS A 145 24.32 -5.14 9.26
N GLN A 146 23.47 -4.12 9.10
CA GLN A 146 23.43 -3.30 7.88
C GLN A 146 24.72 -2.49 7.68
N GLN A 147 25.30 -1.93 8.75
CA GLN A 147 26.55 -1.17 8.66
C GLN A 147 27.76 -2.04 8.34
N THR A 148 27.82 -3.25 8.90
CA THR A 148 28.95 -4.18 8.72
C THR A 148 28.81 -5.05 7.47
N GLY A 149 27.59 -5.21 6.94
CA GLY A 149 27.27 -6.19 5.91
C GLY A 149 27.32 -7.64 6.39
N LYS A 150 27.46 -7.88 7.71
CA LYS A 150 27.51 -9.22 8.30
C LYS A 150 26.10 -9.70 8.66
N ALA A 151 25.86 -11.01 8.53
CA ALA A 151 24.65 -11.62 9.07
C ALA A 151 24.65 -11.59 10.61
N LEU A 152 23.46 -11.62 11.22
CA LEU A 152 23.28 -11.50 12.67
C LEU A 152 24.18 -12.42 13.51
N LEU A 153 24.26 -13.70 13.15
CA LEU A 153 25.08 -14.71 13.84
C LEU A 153 26.58 -14.65 13.49
N LYS A 154 26.98 -13.72 12.62
CA LYS A 154 28.38 -13.50 12.19
C LYS A 154 29.00 -12.25 12.80
N LEU A 155 28.24 -11.49 13.58
CA LEU A 155 28.77 -10.37 14.34
C LEU A 155 29.72 -10.86 15.43
N ASP A 156 30.84 -10.18 15.59
CA ASP A 156 31.90 -10.50 16.55
C ASP A 156 32.05 -9.41 17.63
N ALA A 157 33.02 -9.58 18.53
CA ALA A 157 33.24 -8.63 19.62
C ALA A 157 33.67 -7.24 19.13
N ASP A 158 34.37 -7.16 18.00
CA ASP A 158 34.87 -5.90 17.45
C ASP A 158 33.72 -5.05 16.89
N ASP A 159 32.69 -5.69 16.33
CA ASP A 159 31.49 -5.01 15.85
C ASP A 159 30.68 -4.39 17.02
N PHE A 160 30.70 -5.04 18.19
CA PHE A 160 29.93 -4.62 19.37
C PHE A 160 30.68 -3.66 20.30
N LEU A 161 31.89 -3.20 19.97
CA LEU A 161 32.70 -2.36 20.87
C LEU A 161 32.01 -1.05 21.32
N ARG A 162 30.92 -0.65 20.65
CA ARG A 162 30.07 0.50 21.01
C ARG A 162 28.78 0.13 21.77
N PHE A 163 28.52 -1.15 22.00
CA PHE A 163 27.28 -1.68 22.58
C PHE A 163 27.58 -2.49 23.85
N HIS A 164 26.74 -2.34 24.87
CA HIS A 164 26.93 -3.02 26.15
C HIS A 164 26.61 -4.53 26.06
N GLY A 165 27.60 -5.36 26.35
CA GLY A 165 27.43 -6.80 26.63
C GLY A 165 28.20 -7.73 25.68
N PRO A 166 28.26 -9.05 25.97
CA PRO A 166 28.94 -10.00 25.11
C PRO A 166 28.20 -10.13 23.77
N ALA A 167 28.82 -9.61 22.70
CA ALA A 167 28.34 -9.60 21.31
C ALA A 167 27.51 -10.82 20.91
N GLN A 168 28.08 -12.00 21.09
CA GLN A 168 27.50 -13.29 20.71
C GLN A 168 26.19 -13.59 21.44
N ARG A 169 26.09 -13.23 22.74
CA ARG A 169 24.87 -13.47 23.52
C ARG A 169 23.73 -12.58 23.04
N VAL A 170 24.03 -11.32 22.73
CA VAL A 170 23.03 -10.35 22.25
C VAL A 170 22.56 -10.75 20.85
N ALA A 171 23.49 -11.08 19.94
CA ALA A 171 23.14 -11.55 18.60
C ALA A 171 22.27 -12.81 18.62
N HIS A 172 22.62 -13.80 19.45
CA HIS A 172 21.80 -15.01 19.62
C HIS A 172 20.42 -14.71 20.20
N ARG A 173 20.32 -13.80 21.16
CA ARG A 173 19.05 -13.37 21.76
C ARG A 173 18.15 -12.71 20.71
N VAL A 174 18.70 -11.80 19.90
CA VAL A 174 17.96 -11.15 18.80
C VAL A 174 17.54 -12.17 17.74
N PHE A 175 18.42 -13.10 17.38
CA PHE A 175 18.10 -14.15 16.41
C PHE A 175 16.93 -15.00 16.90
N LYS A 176 16.99 -15.44 18.17
CA LYS A 176 15.89 -16.20 18.77
C LYS A 176 14.58 -15.41 18.75
N TRP A 177 14.60 -14.12 19.10
CA TRP A 177 13.41 -13.28 19.02
C TRP A 177 12.83 -13.17 17.61
N MET A 178 13.64 -13.18 16.57
CA MET A 178 13.15 -13.17 15.20
C MET A 178 12.56 -14.53 14.82
N MET A 179 13.24 -15.62 15.19
CA MET A 179 12.74 -16.97 14.93
C MET A 179 11.43 -17.26 15.67
N ASP A 180 11.28 -16.79 16.91
CA ASP A 180 10.09 -16.98 17.72
C ASP A 180 8.85 -16.24 17.15
N THR A 181 9.03 -15.32 16.19
CA THR A 181 7.90 -14.66 15.49
C THR A 181 7.36 -15.46 14.31
N ILE A 182 8.03 -16.55 13.92
CA ILE A 182 7.61 -17.40 12.80
C ILE A 182 6.63 -18.45 13.34
N GLU A 183 5.36 -18.33 12.98
CA GLU A 183 4.35 -19.37 13.22
C GLU A 183 4.35 -20.38 12.06
N TYR A 184 4.62 -21.65 12.38
CA TYR A 184 4.67 -22.73 11.40
C TYR A 184 3.29 -23.35 11.14
N HIS A 185 2.36 -23.18 12.07
CA HIS A 185 1.01 -23.72 12.03
C HIS A 185 0.01 -22.58 12.26
N PRO A 186 -0.19 -21.70 11.27
CA PRO A 186 -0.98 -20.46 11.42
C PRO A 186 -2.44 -20.71 11.78
N ALA A 187 -2.97 -21.90 11.47
CA ALA A 187 -4.32 -22.35 11.85
C ALA A 187 -4.28 -23.42 12.95
N GLY A 188 -3.21 -23.50 13.74
CA GLY A 188 -3.04 -24.56 14.74
C GLY A 188 -2.68 -25.92 14.12
N ARG A 189 -2.57 -26.96 14.95
CA ARG A 189 -2.06 -28.28 14.53
C ARG A 189 -3.15 -29.31 14.26
N THR A 190 -4.39 -29.00 14.58
CA THR A 190 -5.53 -29.90 14.45
C THR A 190 -6.37 -29.48 13.25
N PRO A 191 -6.72 -30.39 12.33
CA PRO A 191 -7.56 -30.07 11.18
C PRO A 191 -8.83 -29.32 11.57
N GLN A 192 -9.11 -28.20 10.90
CA GLN A 192 -10.27 -27.35 11.12
C GLN A 192 -10.61 -26.56 9.86
N ARG A 193 -11.76 -25.89 9.87
CA ARG A 193 -12.18 -24.99 8.80
C ARG A 193 -11.56 -23.61 8.99
N VAL A 194 -11.01 -23.07 7.90
CA VAL A 194 -10.32 -21.77 7.86
C VAL A 194 -10.93 -20.92 6.76
N LEU A 195 -11.36 -19.72 7.11
CA LEU A 195 -11.88 -18.74 6.15
C LEU A 195 -10.88 -17.60 5.95
N CYS A 196 -10.42 -17.43 4.70
CA CYS A 196 -9.57 -16.33 4.26
C CYS A 196 -10.44 -15.28 3.55
N PHE A 197 -10.45 -14.04 4.06
CA PHE A 197 -11.11 -12.93 3.38
C PHE A 197 -10.12 -12.23 2.45
N SER A 198 -10.47 -12.16 1.16
CA SER A 198 -9.69 -11.56 0.09
C SER A 198 -10.37 -10.25 -0.38
N PRO A 199 -9.92 -9.06 0.08
CA PRO A 199 -10.56 -7.78 -0.25
C PRO A 199 -10.56 -7.51 -1.75
N HIS A 200 -9.41 -7.68 -2.39
CA HIS A 200 -9.23 -7.77 -3.82
C HIS A 200 -8.80 -9.19 -4.19
N SER A 201 -9.21 -9.65 -5.35
CA SER A 201 -9.06 -11.03 -5.87
C SER A 201 -7.64 -11.58 -6.01
N ASP A 202 -6.62 -10.76 -5.79
CA ASP A 202 -5.20 -11.10 -5.81
C ASP A 202 -4.54 -10.97 -4.42
N ASP A 203 -5.21 -10.33 -3.45
CA ASP A 203 -4.64 -10.07 -2.13
C ASP A 203 -4.38 -11.35 -1.33
N ASP A 204 -5.22 -12.36 -1.50
CA ASP A 204 -5.09 -13.68 -0.86
C ASP A 204 -3.76 -14.33 -1.22
N VAL A 205 -3.44 -14.45 -2.51
CA VAL A 205 -2.23 -15.15 -2.94
C VAL A 205 -0.99 -14.26 -2.82
N ILE A 206 -1.08 -12.97 -3.17
CA ILE A 206 0.05 -12.04 -3.07
C ILE A 206 0.50 -11.85 -1.62
N SER A 207 -0.45 -11.74 -0.69
CA SER A 207 -0.14 -11.44 0.71
C SER A 207 -0.04 -12.69 1.58
N MET A 208 -0.86 -13.71 1.31
CA MET A 208 -1.03 -14.87 2.18
C MET A 208 -0.86 -16.22 1.48
N GLY A 209 -0.38 -16.25 0.22
CA GLY A 209 -0.23 -17.50 -0.53
C GLY A 209 0.63 -18.55 0.21
N GLY A 210 1.72 -18.13 0.85
CA GLY A 210 2.55 -19.02 1.68
C GLY A 210 1.81 -19.57 2.90
N THR A 211 1.01 -18.74 3.56
CA THR A 211 0.15 -19.14 4.68
C THR A 211 -0.94 -20.11 4.22
N MET A 212 -1.59 -19.83 3.09
CA MET A 212 -2.62 -20.68 2.50
C MET A 212 -2.08 -22.07 2.15
N ILE A 213 -0.91 -22.13 1.52
CA ILE A 213 -0.21 -23.39 1.23
C ILE A 213 0.00 -24.18 2.52
N ARG A 214 0.55 -23.53 3.56
CA ARG A 214 0.79 -24.19 4.85
C ARG A 214 -0.50 -24.70 5.49
N VAL A 215 -1.58 -23.90 5.47
CA VAL A 215 -2.90 -24.29 5.99
C VAL A 215 -3.42 -25.54 5.26
N VAL A 216 -3.26 -25.62 3.94
CA VAL A 216 -3.66 -26.80 3.17
C VAL A 216 -2.74 -28.00 3.45
N GLU A 217 -1.43 -27.81 3.54
CA GLU A 217 -0.45 -28.86 3.89
C GLU A 217 -0.75 -29.48 5.26
N ASP A 218 -1.10 -28.65 6.24
CA ASP A 218 -1.52 -29.06 7.59
C ASP A 218 -2.92 -29.72 7.64
N GLN A 219 -3.53 -29.99 6.47
CA GLN A 219 -4.81 -30.69 6.31
C GLN A 219 -6.03 -29.90 6.82
N HIS A 220 -5.94 -28.58 6.93
CA HIS A 220 -7.11 -27.75 7.19
C HIS A 220 -8.01 -27.63 5.94
N GLU A 221 -9.28 -27.35 6.19
CA GLU A 221 -10.24 -27.03 5.14
C GLU A 221 -10.25 -25.51 4.90
N LEU A 222 -9.50 -25.09 3.87
CA LEU A 222 -9.39 -23.68 3.47
C LEU A 222 -10.55 -23.25 2.57
N HIS A 223 -11.21 -22.15 2.93
CA HIS A 223 -12.19 -21.41 2.14
C HIS A 223 -11.66 -20.01 1.86
N VAL A 224 -11.91 -19.47 0.67
CA VAL A 224 -11.54 -18.09 0.31
C VAL A 224 -12.79 -17.32 -0.06
N ALA A 225 -13.01 -16.17 0.57
CA ALA A 225 -14.11 -15.26 0.29
C ALA A 225 -13.62 -13.98 -0.36
N TYR A 226 -13.91 -13.83 -1.65
CA TYR A 226 -13.57 -12.67 -2.47
C TYR A 226 -14.62 -11.58 -2.30
N MET A 227 -14.20 -10.43 -1.76
CA MET A 227 -15.11 -9.36 -1.35
C MET A 227 -15.48 -8.41 -2.49
N SER A 228 -14.59 -8.25 -3.48
CA SER A 228 -14.80 -7.38 -4.64
C SER A 228 -14.70 -8.14 -5.95
N SER A 229 -15.29 -7.59 -7.01
CA SER A 229 -15.23 -8.21 -8.34
C SER A 229 -13.86 -8.11 -9.03
N GLY A 230 -13.00 -7.18 -8.57
CA GLY A 230 -11.71 -6.85 -9.17
C GLY A 230 -11.75 -6.44 -10.64
N ASN A 231 -12.94 -6.10 -11.15
CA ASN A 231 -13.16 -5.81 -12.58
C ASN A 231 -12.50 -4.49 -13.02
N ILE A 232 -12.41 -3.49 -12.14
CA ILE A 232 -11.79 -2.19 -12.45
C ILE A 232 -10.29 -2.34 -12.75
N ALA A 233 -9.62 -3.35 -12.18
CA ALA A 233 -8.19 -3.57 -12.34
C ALA A 233 -7.82 -4.34 -13.63
N VAL A 234 -8.81 -4.79 -14.41
CA VAL A 234 -8.56 -5.51 -15.67
C VAL A 234 -8.50 -4.52 -16.83
N PHE A 235 -7.49 -4.65 -17.69
CA PHE A 235 -7.30 -3.73 -18.80
C PHE A 235 -8.29 -4.00 -19.93
N ASP A 236 -8.62 -2.95 -20.68
CA ASP A 236 -9.58 -3.02 -21.80
C ASP A 236 -9.10 -3.97 -22.91
N HIS A 237 -7.78 -4.07 -23.14
CA HIS A 237 -7.21 -4.95 -24.16
C HIS A 237 -7.36 -6.45 -23.82
N ASP A 238 -7.43 -6.81 -22.53
CA ASP A 238 -7.69 -8.20 -22.12
C ASP A 238 -9.13 -8.60 -22.44
N VAL A 239 -10.07 -7.67 -22.25
CA VAL A 239 -11.48 -7.85 -22.63
C VAL A 239 -11.61 -8.07 -24.13
N GLN A 240 -10.96 -7.24 -24.94
CA GLN A 240 -10.95 -7.38 -26.40
C GLN A 240 -10.40 -8.75 -26.81
N ARG A 241 -9.23 -9.13 -26.29
CA ARG A 241 -8.59 -10.41 -26.60
C ARG A 241 -9.50 -11.61 -26.28
N LEU A 242 -10.20 -11.57 -25.15
CA LEU A 242 -11.11 -12.64 -24.74
C LEU A 242 -12.42 -12.65 -25.50
N ALA A 243 -12.97 -11.48 -25.84
CA ALA A 243 -14.14 -11.38 -26.70
C ALA A 243 -13.84 -12.00 -28.08
N ASP A 244 -12.70 -11.64 -28.68
CA ASP A 244 -12.24 -12.20 -29.96
C ASP A 244 -12.07 -13.73 -29.88
N LEU A 245 -11.44 -14.23 -28.81
CA LEU A 245 -11.26 -15.65 -28.57
C LEU A 245 -12.61 -16.38 -28.43
N MET A 246 -13.56 -15.81 -27.68
CA MET A 246 -14.88 -16.39 -27.51
C MET A 246 -15.65 -16.45 -28.83
N THR A 247 -15.59 -15.40 -29.65
CA THR A 247 -16.20 -15.40 -30.99
C THR A 247 -15.61 -16.51 -31.87
N GLU A 248 -14.28 -16.62 -31.92
CA GLU A 248 -13.63 -17.60 -32.79
C GLU A 248 -13.89 -19.04 -32.31
N LEU A 249 -13.92 -19.28 -31.00
CA LEU A 249 -14.32 -20.58 -30.42
C LEU A 249 -15.77 -20.91 -30.79
N ASN A 250 -16.70 -19.99 -30.58
CA ASN A 250 -18.12 -20.20 -30.87
C ASN A 250 -18.36 -20.46 -32.36
N ARG A 251 -17.67 -19.72 -33.25
CA ARG A 251 -17.71 -19.96 -34.70
C ARG A 251 -17.17 -21.35 -35.05
N ARG A 252 -16.04 -21.76 -34.47
CA ARG A 252 -15.35 -23.01 -34.82
C ARG A 252 -16.02 -24.27 -34.28
N PHE A 253 -16.72 -24.16 -33.15
CA PHE A 253 -17.46 -25.25 -32.52
C PHE A 253 -18.97 -25.19 -32.76
N GLU A 254 -19.44 -24.25 -33.59
CA GLU A 254 -20.86 -24.06 -33.93
C GLU A 254 -21.77 -23.81 -32.71
N ILE A 255 -21.23 -23.12 -31.69
CA ILE A 255 -21.94 -22.79 -30.44
C ILE A 255 -22.54 -21.39 -30.57
N ASP A 256 -23.87 -21.26 -30.43
CA ASP A 256 -24.58 -19.97 -30.32
C ASP A 256 -24.09 -18.87 -31.28
N VAL A 257 -23.92 -19.24 -32.55
CA VAL A 257 -23.38 -18.39 -33.64
C VAL A 257 -24.25 -17.15 -33.89
N SER A 258 -25.51 -17.15 -33.43
CA SER A 258 -26.45 -16.03 -33.60
C SER A 258 -26.32 -14.92 -32.56
N LYS A 259 -25.83 -15.19 -31.34
CA LYS A 259 -25.76 -14.21 -30.24
C LYS A 259 -24.36 -13.67 -29.98
N THR A 260 -23.35 -14.40 -30.43
CA THR A 260 -21.94 -14.08 -30.17
C THR A 260 -21.47 -12.81 -30.91
N PRO A 261 -21.80 -12.60 -32.21
CA PRO A 261 -21.38 -11.40 -32.93
C PRO A 261 -21.96 -10.10 -32.35
N ASP A 262 -23.18 -10.16 -31.79
CA ASP A 262 -23.84 -9.00 -31.19
C ASP A 262 -23.16 -8.56 -29.90
N LEU A 263 -22.73 -9.52 -29.06
CA LEU A 263 -22.00 -9.25 -27.83
C LEU A 263 -20.62 -8.66 -28.13
N GLU A 264 -19.88 -9.25 -29.06
CA GLU A 264 -18.58 -8.74 -29.50
C GLU A 264 -18.69 -7.32 -30.05
N THR A 265 -19.64 -7.08 -30.96
CA THR A 265 -19.87 -5.74 -31.53
C THR A 265 -20.22 -4.73 -30.44
N HIS A 266 -21.06 -5.12 -29.47
CA HIS A 266 -21.43 -4.26 -28.34
C HIS A 266 -20.22 -3.90 -27.46
N VAL A 267 -19.37 -4.87 -27.14
CA VAL A 267 -18.18 -4.68 -26.31
C VAL A 267 -17.14 -3.83 -27.04
N LEU A 268 -16.83 -4.16 -28.31
CA LEU A 268 -15.86 -3.40 -29.11
C LEU A 268 -16.30 -1.96 -29.31
N LYS A 269 -17.59 -1.72 -29.58
CA LYS A 269 -18.14 -0.38 -29.69
C LYS A 269 -18.03 0.39 -28.38
N ALA A 270 -18.39 -0.25 -27.25
CA ALA A 270 -18.29 0.37 -25.93
C ALA A 270 -16.85 0.74 -25.57
N LEU A 271 -15.87 -0.09 -25.93
CA LEU A 271 -14.45 0.21 -25.71
C LEU A 271 -13.93 1.31 -26.66
N ALA A 272 -14.37 1.34 -27.91
CA ALA A 272 -13.94 2.34 -28.90
C ALA A 272 -14.48 3.75 -28.61
N GLU A 273 -15.69 3.86 -28.06
CA GLU A 273 -16.33 5.14 -27.71
C GLU A 273 -15.90 5.69 -26.34
N LYS A 274 -15.19 4.89 -25.54
CA LYS A 274 -14.78 5.23 -24.17
C LYS A 274 -13.64 6.24 -24.15
N ARG A 275 -13.78 7.30 -23.35
CA ARG A 275 -12.71 8.28 -23.11
C ARG A 275 -11.99 7.97 -21.80
N PRO A 276 -10.73 8.43 -21.62
CA PRO A 276 -10.01 8.28 -20.35
C PRO A 276 -10.83 8.84 -19.18
N GLY A 277 -11.07 8.00 -18.16
CA GLY A 277 -11.85 8.36 -16.96
C GLY A 277 -13.34 8.04 -17.02
N ASP A 278 -13.90 7.69 -18.19
CA ASP A 278 -15.27 7.21 -18.28
C ASP A 278 -15.40 5.80 -17.65
N ALA A 279 -16.52 5.55 -16.96
CA ALA A 279 -16.82 4.24 -16.37
C ALA A 279 -17.11 3.21 -17.46
N ASP A 280 -16.72 1.95 -17.21
CA ASP A 280 -17.01 0.84 -18.12
C ASP A 280 -18.52 0.54 -18.19
N ASN A 281 -18.98 0.16 -19.38
CA ASN A 281 -20.32 -0.40 -19.55
C ASN A 281 -20.46 -1.73 -18.78
N GLU A 282 -21.67 -2.04 -18.32
CA GLU A 282 -22.00 -3.28 -17.60
C GLU A 282 -21.48 -4.56 -18.29
N ALA A 283 -21.57 -4.66 -19.63
CA ALA A 283 -21.08 -5.81 -20.37
C ALA A 283 -19.55 -5.99 -20.22
N VAL A 284 -18.80 -4.89 -20.34
CA VAL A 284 -17.35 -4.86 -20.15
C VAL A 284 -17.00 -5.23 -18.71
N LEU A 285 -17.69 -4.63 -17.72
CA LEU A 285 -17.49 -4.93 -16.30
C LEU A 285 -17.74 -6.39 -15.95
N ARG A 286 -18.71 -7.05 -16.60
CA ARG A 286 -18.99 -8.49 -16.41
C ARG A 286 -17.87 -9.35 -16.98
N ILE A 287 -17.36 -9.06 -18.18
CA ILE A 287 -16.24 -9.80 -18.77
C ILE A 287 -14.98 -9.63 -17.91
N LYS A 288 -14.68 -8.39 -17.49
CA LYS A 288 -13.56 -8.10 -16.59
C LYS A 288 -13.67 -8.85 -15.26
N ALA A 289 -14.87 -8.95 -14.68
CA ALA A 289 -15.09 -9.74 -13.47
C ALA A 289 -14.80 -11.23 -13.71
N LEU A 290 -15.20 -11.79 -14.85
CA LEU A 290 -14.94 -13.19 -15.21
C LEU A 290 -13.44 -13.47 -15.41
N ILE A 291 -12.71 -12.54 -16.04
CA ILE A 291 -11.24 -12.62 -16.18
C ILE A 291 -10.62 -12.74 -14.80
N ARG A 292 -10.98 -11.81 -13.93
CA ARG A 292 -10.40 -11.74 -12.60
C ARG A 292 -10.75 -12.95 -11.75
N TRP A 293 -11.99 -13.43 -11.85
CA TRP A 293 -12.42 -14.67 -11.22
C TRP A 293 -11.58 -15.87 -11.69
N SER A 294 -11.34 -15.99 -13.00
CA SER A 294 -10.53 -17.08 -13.55
C SER A 294 -9.10 -17.05 -13.02
N GLU A 295 -8.50 -15.87 -12.89
CA GLU A 295 -7.16 -15.69 -12.34
C GLU A 295 -7.11 -16.05 -10.86
N ALA A 296 -8.04 -15.52 -10.05
CA ALA A 296 -8.13 -15.80 -8.63
C ALA A 296 -8.32 -17.30 -8.35
N LYS A 297 -9.21 -17.94 -9.13
CA LYS A 297 -9.41 -19.40 -9.10
C LYS A 297 -8.11 -20.14 -9.39
N ALA A 298 -7.42 -19.81 -10.48
CA ALA A 298 -6.18 -20.47 -10.84
C ALA A 298 -5.11 -20.31 -9.74
N ALA A 299 -4.98 -19.11 -9.16
CA ALA A 299 -4.04 -18.83 -8.09
C ALA A 299 -4.36 -19.60 -6.81
N ALA A 300 -5.63 -19.62 -6.38
CA ALA A 300 -6.06 -20.37 -5.20
C ALA A 300 -5.87 -21.88 -5.36
N MET A 301 -6.07 -22.42 -6.57
CA MET A 301 -5.80 -23.83 -6.87
C MET A 301 -4.31 -24.17 -6.77
N VAL A 302 -3.39 -23.26 -7.13
CA VAL A 302 -1.95 -23.45 -6.91
C VAL A 302 -1.61 -23.54 -5.43
N CYS A 303 -2.33 -22.81 -4.57
CA CYS A 303 -2.23 -22.94 -3.12
C CYS A 303 -2.89 -24.22 -2.55
N GLY A 304 -3.49 -25.06 -3.40
CA GLY A 304 -4.15 -26.30 -3.00
C GLY A 304 -5.60 -26.13 -2.51
N CYS A 305 -6.18 -24.93 -2.66
CA CYS A 305 -7.60 -24.70 -2.39
C CYS A 305 -8.48 -25.32 -3.48
N LYS A 306 -9.62 -25.90 -3.10
CA LYS A 306 -10.58 -26.49 -4.05
C LYS A 306 -11.54 -25.43 -4.58
N GLU A 307 -11.99 -25.61 -5.81
CA GLU A 307 -12.90 -24.67 -6.48
C GLU A 307 -14.24 -24.49 -5.74
N ASP A 308 -14.80 -25.58 -5.19
CA ASP A 308 -16.05 -25.56 -4.41
C ASP A 308 -15.93 -24.80 -3.07
N ARG A 309 -14.72 -24.36 -2.71
CA ARG A 309 -14.42 -23.59 -1.50
C ARG A 309 -14.07 -22.12 -1.80
N LEU A 310 -14.23 -21.68 -3.05
CA LEU A 310 -14.05 -20.30 -3.47
C LEU A 310 -15.41 -19.59 -3.50
N HIS A 311 -15.54 -18.53 -2.70
CA HIS A 311 -16.79 -17.81 -2.48
C HIS A 311 -16.67 -16.40 -3.07
N PHE A 312 -17.41 -16.12 -4.13
CA PHE A 312 -17.41 -14.80 -4.75
C PHE A 312 -18.58 -13.97 -4.22
N LEU A 313 -18.29 -13.06 -3.28
CA LEU A 313 -19.32 -12.28 -2.61
C LEU A 313 -19.76 -11.07 -3.41
N ASP A 314 -18.81 -10.48 -4.16
CA ASP A 314 -18.99 -9.28 -4.99
C ASP A 314 -19.85 -8.22 -4.27
N LEU A 315 -19.35 -7.79 -3.12
CA LEU A 315 -20.10 -6.97 -2.17
C LEU A 315 -20.43 -5.61 -2.79
N PRO A 316 -21.68 -5.12 -2.68
CA PRO A 316 -22.11 -3.93 -3.43
C PRO A 316 -21.39 -2.63 -3.02
N PHE A 317 -20.75 -2.60 -1.84
CA PHE A 317 -19.91 -1.50 -1.39
C PHE A 317 -18.72 -1.21 -2.32
N TYR A 318 -18.18 -2.25 -2.98
CA TYR A 318 -17.08 -2.13 -3.93
C TYR A 318 -17.55 -1.88 -5.37
N ARG A 319 -18.87 -1.85 -5.62
CA ARG A 319 -19.46 -1.65 -6.96
C ARG A 319 -19.78 -0.18 -7.23
N THR A 320 -18.76 0.66 -7.34
CA THR A 320 -18.93 2.07 -7.71
C THR A 320 -18.64 2.36 -9.18
N GLY A 321 -18.01 1.41 -9.90
CA GLY A 321 -17.49 1.64 -11.26
C GLY A 321 -16.32 2.62 -11.30
N THR A 322 -15.83 3.06 -10.13
CA THR A 322 -14.70 3.97 -9.95
C THR A 322 -13.81 3.45 -8.82
N VAL A 323 -12.61 4.01 -8.66
CA VAL A 323 -11.67 3.59 -7.61
C VAL A 323 -12.20 3.93 -6.20
N ALA A 324 -13.09 4.92 -6.07
CA ALA A 324 -13.66 5.33 -4.80
C ALA A 324 -14.71 4.32 -4.31
N LYS A 325 -14.69 3.96 -3.01
CA LYS A 325 -15.65 3.04 -2.38
C LYS A 325 -16.88 3.81 -1.87
N ARG A 326 -18.09 3.22 -1.85
CA ARG A 326 -19.27 3.84 -1.19
C ARG A 326 -19.09 3.85 0.32
N ALA A 327 -19.94 4.53 1.09
CA ALA A 327 -19.95 4.33 2.54
C ALA A 327 -20.68 3.01 2.88
N ALA A 328 -20.15 2.20 3.81
CA ALA A 328 -20.73 0.89 4.16
C ALA A 328 -22.16 0.99 4.72
N ALA A 329 -22.52 2.14 5.30
CA ALA A 329 -23.86 2.41 5.83
C ALA A 329 -24.96 2.53 4.77
N GLU A 330 -24.61 2.75 3.50
CA GLU A 330 -25.58 3.00 2.42
C GLU A 330 -25.96 1.73 1.64
N VAL A 331 -25.42 0.57 2.01
CA VAL A 331 -25.56 -0.68 1.26
C VAL A 331 -26.35 -1.71 2.04
N ARG A 332 -27.45 -2.22 1.45
CA ARG A 332 -28.20 -3.37 1.99
C ARG A 332 -27.45 -4.66 1.66
N PHE A 333 -26.98 -5.39 2.67
CA PHE A 333 -26.35 -6.70 2.50
C PHE A 333 -27.41 -7.78 2.28
N GLY A 334 -27.24 -8.61 1.24
CA GLY A 334 -27.98 -9.86 1.09
C GLY A 334 -27.42 -10.93 2.03
N ALA A 335 -28.28 -11.61 2.79
CA ALA A 335 -27.88 -12.68 3.69
C ALA A 335 -27.33 -13.89 2.90
N GLY A 336 -26.01 -14.08 2.87
CA GLY A 336 -25.40 -15.12 2.03
C GLY A 336 -24.29 -15.98 2.66
N LEU A 337 -23.66 -15.59 3.77
CA LEU A 337 -22.51 -16.36 4.32
C LEU A 337 -22.65 -16.77 5.80
N ALA A 338 -23.67 -16.30 6.50
CA ALA A 338 -23.80 -16.54 7.94
C ALA A 338 -24.37 -17.94 8.30
N ALA A 339 -24.73 -18.76 7.31
CA ALA A 339 -25.36 -20.05 7.54
C ALA A 339 -24.36 -21.21 7.73
N ASP A 340 -23.13 -21.12 7.21
CA ASP A 340 -22.18 -22.25 7.18
C ASP A 340 -21.04 -22.18 8.21
N CYS A 341 -20.94 -21.08 8.97
CA CYS A 341 -19.96 -20.92 10.04
C CYS A 341 -20.54 -21.35 11.39
N ASP A 342 -20.48 -22.65 11.67
CA ASP A 342 -20.65 -23.18 13.02
C ASP A 342 -19.45 -22.86 13.91
N SER A 343 -19.65 -23.01 15.23
CA SER A 343 -18.84 -22.60 16.40
C SER A 343 -17.40 -23.15 16.54
N GLY A 344 -16.74 -23.49 15.43
CA GLY A 344 -15.34 -23.98 15.39
C GLY A 344 -14.52 -23.49 14.19
N CYS A 345 -14.88 -22.34 13.60
CA CYS A 345 -14.19 -21.79 12.44
C CYS A 345 -13.09 -20.79 12.87
N THR A 346 -11.87 -20.97 12.37
CA THR A 346 -10.79 -19.99 12.57
C THR A 346 -10.80 -18.98 11.42
N VAL A 347 -11.01 -17.70 11.74
CA VAL A 347 -11.02 -16.61 10.76
C VAL A 347 -9.64 -16.01 10.66
N VAL A 348 -9.09 -15.97 9.45
CA VAL A 348 -7.83 -15.29 9.15
C VAL A 348 -8.13 -14.14 8.21
N GLN A 349 -8.03 -12.91 8.71
CA GLN A 349 -8.30 -11.69 7.94
C GLN A 349 -6.99 -11.06 7.49
N LEU A 350 -6.90 -10.70 6.21
CA LEU A 350 -5.81 -9.90 5.67
C LEU A 350 -5.75 -8.52 6.35
N ALA A 351 -4.58 -8.17 6.88
CA ALA A 351 -4.32 -6.86 7.47
C ALA A 351 -4.42 -5.79 6.37
N ASN A 352 -5.57 -5.09 6.33
CA ASN A 352 -5.98 -3.93 5.52
C ASN A 352 -7.43 -4.02 5.01
N ALA A 353 -8.13 -5.12 5.27
CA ALA A 353 -9.59 -5.15 5.16
C ALA A 353 -10.21 -4.29 6.28
N PRO A 354 -11.17 -3.38 6.01
CA PRO A 354 -11.86 -2.66 7.08
C PRO A 354 -12.39 -3.67 8.08
N SER A 355 -12.09 -3.44 9.36
CA SER A 355 -12.49 -4.26 10.49
C SER A 355 -14.01 -4.18 10.69
N VAL A 356 -14.79 -4.81 9.82
CA VAL A 356 -16.24 -4.93 9.94
C VAL A 356 -16.70 -6.24 9.29
N LEU A 357 -16.71 -7.33 10.06
CA LEU A 357 -17.81 -8.31 10.05
C LEU A 357 -17.71 -9.22 11.29
N ALA A 358 -18.00 -8.65 12.47
CA ALA A 358 -18.33 -9.47 13.64
C ALA A 358 -19.80 -9.89 13.50
N VAL A 359 -20.05 -11.10 12.97
CA VAL A 359 -21.40 -11.69 13.00
C VAL A 359 -21.56 -12.41 14.34
N ARG A 360 -22.07 -11.68 15.35
CA ARG A 360 -22.66 -12.31 16.54
C ARG A 360 -24.08 -12.76 16.17
N LYS A 361 -24.33 -14.07 16.24
CA LYS A 361 -25.68 -14.63 16.30
C LYS A 361 -26.13 -14.47 17.75
N GLU A 362 -26.97 -13.48 18.04
CA GLU A 362 -27.74 -13.47 19.28
C GLU A 362 -28.78 -14.59 19.17
N THR A 363 -28.76 -15.49 20.16
CA THR A 363 -29.73 -16.56 20.38
C THR A 363 -31.08 -16.02 20.80
#